data_AF-A0A659UDF5-F1
#
_entry.id   AF-A0A659UDF5-F1
#
_cell.length_a   1.000
_cell.length_b   1.000
_cell.length_c   1.000
_cell.angle_alpha   90.00
_cell.angle_beta   90.00
_cell.angle_gamma   90.00
#
_symmetry.space_group_name_H-M   'P 1'
#
loop_
_entity.id
_entity.type
_entity.pdbx_description
1 polymer ?
#
loop_
_entity_poly.entity_id
_entity_poly.type
_entity_poly.pdbx_seq_one_letter_code
_entity_poly.pdbx_strand_id
1 'polypeptide(L)'
;YISHRMEEVYQLADRVSVLRDSGYVGTLERADLNASRLVSMMVGRDLSAFYKKDHRPPDEKRAVALSVRGMSDAHLVKNCSFDLHHGEVLALAGLVGSGRTELARAIFGADRIAAGTITLDGKE
;
A
#
# COMPACT_ATOMS: atom_id res chain seq x y z
N TYR A 1 16.71 -19.53 4.60
CA TYR A 1 15.52 -18.68 4.80
C TYR A 1 15.65 -17.50 3.85
N ILE A 2 14.63 -17.23 3.03
CA ILE A 2 14.61 -16.11 2.07
C ILE A 2 13.43 -15.23 2.46
N SER A 3 13.68 -13.95 2.73
CA SER A 3 12.65 -13.03 3.18
C SER A 3 12.99 -11.59 2.79
N HIS A 4 11.95 -10.81 2.57
CA HIS A 4 12.01 -9.35 2.44
C HIS A 4 11.33 -8.65 3.63
N ARG A 5 10.88 -9.41 4.64
CA ARG A 5 10.27 -8.87 5.87
C ARG A 5 11.38 -8.54 6.85
N MET A 6 11.70 -7.26 6.93
CA MET A 6 12.86 -6.77 7.68
C MET A 6 12.84 -7.15 9.16
N GLU A 7 11.67 -7.08 9.81
CA GLU A 7 11.51 -7.46 11.21
C GLU A 7 11.91 -8.92 11.47
N GLU A 8 11.46 -9.85 10.63
CA GLU A 8 11.83 -11.26 10.73
C GLU A 8 13.33 -11.46 10.45
N VAL A 9 13.90 -10.74 9.47
CA VAL A 9 15.33 -10.79 9.15
C VAL A 9 16.18 -10.35 10.36
N TYR A 10 15.81 -9.27 11.06
CA TYR A 10 16.54 -8.81 12.24
C TYR A 10 16.39 -9.73 13.45
N GLN A 11 15.24 -10.39 13.59
CA GLN A 11 15.01 -11.31 14.71
C GLN A 11 15.74 -12.64 14.51
N LEU A 12 15.80 -13.15 13.28
CA LEU A 12 16.18 -14.54 13.03
C LEU A 12 17.57 -14.71 12.41
N ALA A 13 18.16 -13.67 11.80
CA ALA A 13 19.40 -13.83 11.04
C ALA A 13 20.64 -13.31 11.78
N ASP A 14 21.69 -14.13 11.76
CA ASP A 14 23.06 -13.74 12.12
C ASP A 14 23.86 -13.24 10.90
N ARG A 15 23.47 -13.67 9.70
CA ARG A 15 24.13 -13.33 8.43
C ARG A 15 23.10 -13.22 7.31
N VAL A 16 23.21 -12.15 6.52
CA VAL A 16 22.25 -11.82 5.46
C VAL A 16 22.98 -11.52 4.16
N SER A 17 22.76 -12.34 3.15
CA SER A 17 23.28 -12.12 1.79
C SER A 17 22.20 -11.52 0.90
N VAL A 18 22.53 -10.45 0.19
CA VAL A 18 21.62 -9.78 -0.74
C VAL A 18 21.97 -10.14 -2.17
N LEU A 19 20.97 -10.62 -2.91
CA LEU A 19 21.04 -10.78 -4.35
C LEU A 19 20.11 -9.75 -5.00
N ARG A 20 20.59 -9.08 -6.05
CA ARG A 20 19.86 -8.06 -6.81
C ARG A 20 20.32 -8.08 -8.26
N ASP A 21 19.41 -7.85 -9.20
CA ASP A 21 19.71 -7.76 -10.63
C ASP A 21 20.50 -8.98 -11.15
N SER A 22 20.07 -10.18 -10.73
CA SER A 22 20.75 -11.46 -11.03
C SER A 22 22.19 -11.59 -10.51
N GLY A 23 22.63 -10.67 -9.63
CA GLY A 23 23.96 -10.64 -9.06
C GLY A 23 23.98 -10.70 -7.54
N TYR A 24 25.15 -11.04 -7.00
CA TYR A 24 25.42 -10.95 -5.56
C TYR A 24 25.88 -9.53 -5.22
N VAL A 25 25.16 -8.87 -4.33
CA VAL A 25 25.45 -7.49 -3.91
C VAL A 25 26.42 -7.48 -2.72
N GLY A 26 26.27 -8.43 -1.79
CA GLY A 26 27.09 -8.50 -0.60
C GLY A 26 26.44 -9.28 0.53
N THR A 27 27.17 -9.43 1.63
CA THR A 27 26.71 -10.07 2.85
C THR A 27 26.95 -9.15 4.03
N LEU A 28 25.96 -9.05 4.92
CA LEU A 28 26.05 -8.36 6.20
C LEU A 28 26.07 -9.40 7.31
N GLU A 29 27.01 -9.26 8.23
CA GLU A 29 27.03 -10.00 9.50
C GLU A 29 26.17 -9.26 10.53
N ARG A 30 25.84 -9.93 11.63
CA ARG A 30 24.96 -9.40 12.70
C ARG A 30 25.34 -8.01 13.18
N ALA A 31 26.64 -7.73 13.34
CA ALA A 31 27.15 -6.44 13.80
C ALA A 31 26.95 -5.31 12.77
N ASP A 32 26.90 -5.65 11.49
CA ASP A 32 26.72 -4.71 10.37
C ASP A 32 25.25 -4.57 9.94
N LEU A 33 24.37 -5.41 10.49
CA LEU A 33 22.96 -5.50 10.11
C LEU A 33 22.20 -4.25 10.59
N ASN A 34 22.05 -3.31 9.68
CA ASN A 34 21.23 -2.13 9.88
C ASN A 34 20.21 -1.99 8.75
N ALA A 35 19.04 -1.43 9.08
CA ALA A 35 17.93 -1.38 8.15
C ALA A 35 18.22 -0.54 6.92
N SER A 36 18.94 0.56 7.09
CA SER A 36 19.21 1.47 5.99
C SER A 36 20.11 0.84 4.92
N ARG A 37 21.20 0.21 5.35
CA ARG A 37 22.19 -0.47 4.52
C ARG A 37 21.59 -1.70 3.85
N LEU A 38 20.86 -2.54 4.58
CA LEU A 38 20.25 -3.73 3.99
C LEU A 38 19.24 -3.34 2.89
N VAL A 39 18.37 -2.37 3.16
CA VAL A 39 17.41 -1.90 2.14
C VAL A 39 18.11 -1.23 0.97
N SER A 40 19.18 -0.45 1.19
CA SER A 40 19.96 0.12 0.08
C SER A 40 20.61 -0.96 -0.79
N MET A 41 21.06 -2.07 -0.20
CA MET A 41 21.60 -3.20 -0.96
C MET A 41 20.51 -3.87 -1.80
N MET A 42 19.30 -4.03 -1.25
CA MET A 42 18.16 -4.66 -1.94
C MET A 42 17.61 -3.79 -3.09
N VAL A 43 17.58 -2.46 -2.93
CA VAL A 43 16.93 -1.53 -3.87
C VAL A 43 17.93 -0.80 -4.79
N GLY A 44 19.23 -0.80 -4.44
CA GLY A 44 20.30 -0.21 -5.24
C GLY A 44 20.37 1.31 -5.25
N ARG A 45 19.75 1.97 -4.29
CA ARG A 45 19.75 3.44 -4.14
C ARG A 45 19.70 3.84 -2.67
N ASP A 46 20.16 5.05 -2.40
CA ASP A 46 20.10 5.63 -1.06
C ASP A 46 18.64 5.88 -0.63
N LEU A 47 18.33 5.55 0.63
CA LEU A 47 16.99 5.66 1.20
C LEU A 47 16.47 7.10 1.30
N SER A 48 17.37 8.09 1.31
CA SER A 48 16.99 9.50 1.31
C SER A 48 16.10 9.89 0.12
N ALA A 49 16.15 9.13 -0.99
CA ALA A 49 15.28 9.33 -2.15
C ALA A 49 13.81 8.92 -1.91
N PHE A 50 13.53 8.06 -0.92
CA PHE A 50 12.17 7.55 -0.66
C PHE A 50 11.40 8.35 0.39
N TYR A 51 12.10 9.01 1.31
CA TYR A 51 11.49 9.68 2.47
C TYR A 51 11.07 11.14 2.23
N LYS A 52 11.36 11.72 1.06
CA LYS A 52 10.84 13.04 0.67
C LYS A 52 9.47 12.94 -0.01
N LYS A 53 8.50 12.26 0.61
CA LYS A 53 7.10 12.51 0.24
C LYS A 53 6.63 13.72 1.02
N ASP A 54 6.49 14.83 0.32
CA ASP A 54 5.83 16.02 0.83
C ASP A 54 4.36 15.65 1.08
N HIS A 55 4.07 15.20 2.30
CA HIS A 55 2.72 14.83 2.71
C HIS A 55 1.89 16.10 2.79
N ARG A 56 1.32 16.49 1.64
CA ARG A 56 0.34 17.57 1.61
C ARG A 56 -0.92 17.07 2.28
N PRO A 57 -1.45 17.79 3.28
CA PRO A 57 -2.75 17.46 3.84
C PRO A 57 -3.81 17.49 2.73
N PRO A 58 -4.88 16.70 2.85
CA PRO A 58 -6.03 16.81 1.97
C PRO A 58 -6.48 18.27 1.91
N ASP A 59 -6.52 18.83 0.71
CA ASP A 59 -7.07 20.15 0.49
C ASP A 59 -8.52 19.96 0.08
N GLU A 60 -9.44 20.20 1.02
CA GLU A 60 -10.90 20.05 0.84
C GLU A 60 -11.44 20.91 -0.32
N LYS A 61 -10.65 21.87 -0.84
CA LYS A 61 -11.01 22.67 -2.01
C LYS A 61 -10.77 21.95 -3.34
N ARG A 62 -10.06 20.81 -3.34
CA ARG A 62 -9.83 20.05 -4.57
C ARG A 62 -11.12 19.40 -5.01
N ALA A 63 -11.30 19.26 -6.32
CA ALA A 63 -12.44 18.53 -6.84
C ALA A 63 -12.36 17.05 -6.44
N VAL A 64 -13.53 16.47 -6.13
CA VAL A 64 -13.68 15.04 -5.91
C VAL A 64 -13.47 14.32 -7.24
N ALA A 65 -12.46 13.45 -7.28
CA ALA A 65 -12.19 12.61 -8.44
C ALA A 65 -13.10 11.37 -8.43
N LEU A 66 -13.29 10.76 -7.26
CA LEU A 66 -14.13 9.58 -7.08
C LEU A 66 -15.00 9.75 -5.83
N SER A 67 -16.31 9.60 -5.98
CA SER A 67 -17.28 9.58 -4.89
C SER A 67 -17.93 8.20 -4.82
N VAL A 68 -17.83 7.54 -3.66
CA VAL A 68 -18.51 6.27 -3.37
C VAL A 68 -19.59 6.54 -2.33
N ARG A 69 -20.82 6.11 -2.60
CA ARG A 69 -21.97 6.30 -1.70
C ARG A 69 -22.73 4.99 -1.50
N GLY A 70 -22.93 4.63 -0.24
CA GLY A 70 -23.74 3.49 0.18
C GLY A 70 -23.29 2.14 -0.36
N MET A 71 -22.02 2.00 -0.72
CA MET A 71 -21.49 0.81 -1.37
C MET A 71 -21.69 -0.41 -0.48
N SER A 72 -22.36 -1.43 -1.01
CA SER A 72 -22.56 -2.69 -0.33
C SER A 72 -22.37 -3.83 -1.31
N ASP A 73 -21.61 -4.84 -0.89
CA ASP A 73 -21.67 -6.16 -1.51
C ASP A 73 -22.69 -7.00 -0.71
N ALA A 74 -23.20 -8.09 -1.27
CA ALA A 74 -24.18 -8.93 -0.56
C ALA A 74 -23.56 -9.71 0.62
N HIS A 75 -22.34 -9.39 1.03
CA HIS A 75 -21.49 -10.23 1.89
C HIS A 75 -20.81 -9.41 2.99
N LEU A 76 -19.64 -8.84 2.72
CA LEU A 76 -18.72 -8.23 3.67
C LEU A 76 -18.83 -6.69 3.71
N VAL A 77 -18.96 -6.03 2.56
CA VAL A 77 -19.02 -4.57 2.45
C VAL A 77 -20.44 -4.10 2.74
N LYS A 78 -20.58 -3.20 3.71
CA LYS A 78 -21.90 -2.71 4.16
C LYS A 78 -21.91 -1.19 4.24
N ASN A 79 -22.68 -0.55 3.37
CA ASN A 79 -22.98 0.88 3.39
C ASN A 79 -21.73 1.78 3.48
N CYS A 80 -20.68 1.47 2.71
CA CYS A 80 -19.43 2.23 2.70
C CYS A 80 -19.57 3.50 1.85
N SER A 81 -19.15 4.64 2.40
CA SER A 81 -19.15 5.93 1.69
C SER A 81 -17.87 6.70 1.98
N PHE A 82 -17.27 7.26 0.93
CA PHE A 82 -16.09 8.13 1.03
C PHE A 82 -15.89 8.92 -0.26
N ASP A 83 -15.09 9.97 -0.18
CA ASP A 83 -14.62 10.75 -1.32
C ASP A 83 -13.10 10.63 -1.45
N LEU A 84 -12.63 10.59 -2.68
CA LEU A 84 -11.22 10.68 -3.05
C LEU A 84 -11.04 11.90 -3.94
N HIS A 85 -10.17 12.82 -3.52
CA HIS A 85 -9.91 14.07 -4.21
C HIS A 85 -8.73 13.95 -5.18
N HIS A 86 -8.63 14.84 -6.16
CA HIS A 86 -7.48 14.85 -7.07
C HIS A 86 -6.15 15.04 -6.31
N GLY A 87 -5.19 14.16 -6.62
CA GLY A 87 -3.87 14.15 -6.00
C GLY A 87 -3.85 13.65 -4.54
N GLU A 88 -4.96 13.14 -4.04
CA GLU A 88 -5.03 12.40 -2.78
C GLU A 88 -4.58 10.95 -2.98
N VAL A 89 -3.95 10.38 -1.96
CA VAL A 89 -3.66 8.94 -1.89
C VAL A 89 -4.46 8.36 -0.74
N LEU A 90 -5.61 7.76 -1.03
CA LEU A 90 -6.47 7.10 -0.05
C LEU A 90 -6.04 5.65 0.16
N ALA A 91 -5.91 5.22 1.42
CA ALA A 91 -5.57 3.84 1.78
C ALA A 91 -6.74 3.16 2.51
N LEU A 92 -7.15 1.98 2.02
CA LEU A 92 -8.09 1.10 2.71
C LEU A 92 -7.31 0.16 3.65
N ALA A 93 -7.41 0.38 4.97
CA ALA A 93 -6.73 -0.39 5.99
C ALA A 93 -7.71 -1.19 6.88
N GLY A 94 -7.24 -2.27 7.48
CA GLY A 94 -8.08 -3.20 8.25
C GLY A 94 -7.47 -4.60 8.37
N LEU A 95 -8.04 -5.43 9.24
CA LEU A 95 -7.60 -6.83 9.42
C LEU A 95 -7.98 -7.71 8.21
N VAL A 96 -7.48 -8.95 8.18
CA VAL A 96 -7.94 -9.95 7.21
C VAL A 96 -9.44 -10.17 7.39
N GLY A 97 -10.19 -10.18 6.29
CA GLY A 97 -11.65 -10.31 6.30
C GLY A 97 -12.43 -9.02 6.59
N SER A 98 -11.77 -7.86 6.66
CA SER A 98 -12.43 -6.56 6.87
C SER A 98 -13.19 -5.99 5.65
N GLY A 99 -13.16 -6.66 4.49
CA GLY A 99 -13.84 -6.18 3.29
C GLY A 99 -13.01 -5.24 2.41
N ARG A 100 -11.70 -5.06 2.66
CA ARG A 100 -10.85 -4.14 1.86
C ARG A 100 -10.75 -4.54 0.39
N THR A 101 -10.50 -5.82 0.14
CA THR A 101 -10.30 -6.35 -1.21
C THR A 101 -11.62 -6.35 -1.97
N GLU A 102 -12.69 -6.71 -1.27
CA GLU A 102 -14.06 -6.76 -1.75
C GLU A 102 -14.56 -5.37 -2.13
N LEU A 103 -14.33 -4.36 -1.27
CA LEU A 103 -14.65 -2.97 -1.56
C LEU A 103 -13.88 -2.45 -2.78
N ALA A 104 -12.57 -2.74 -2.86
CA ALA A 104 -11.78 -2.35 -4.03
C ALA A 104 -12.34 -2.97 -5.31
N ARG A 105 -12.60 -4.29 -5.31
CA ARG A 105 -13.17 -5.04 -6.45
C ARG A 105 -14.53 -4.55 -6.88
N ALA A 106 -15.39 -4.19 -5.94
CA ALA A 106 -16.67 -3.55 -6.21
C ALA A 106 -16.48 -2.20 -6.91
N ILE A 107 -15.54 -1.36 -6.45
CA ILE A 107 -15.30 -0.03 -7.01
C ILE A 107 -14.80 -0.10 -8.46
N PHE A 108 -13.86 -0.99 -8.77
CA PHE A 108 -13.33 -1.11 -10.14
C PHE A 108 -14.17 -2.03 -11.05
N GLY A 109 -15.31 -2.52 -10.57
CA GLY A 109 -16.29 -3.28 -11.36
C GLY A 109 -15.93 -4.74 -11.62
N ALA A 110 -14.98 -5.33 -10.88
CA ALA A 110 -14.71 -6.76 -10.97
C ALA A 110 -15.77 -7.62 -10.29
N ASP A 111 -16.38 -7.10 -9.22
CA ASP A 111 -17.43 -7.80 -8.48
C ASP A 111 -18.75 -7.05 -8.59
N ARG A 112 -19.85 -7.82 -8.57
CA ARG A 112 -21.20 -7.26 -8.61
C ARG A 112 -21.52 -6.56 -7.30
N ILE A 113 -21.91 -5.30 -7.39
CA ILE A 113 -22.44 -4.54 -6.25
C ILE A 113 -23.89 -4.95 -5.97
N ALA A 114 -24.27 -4.98 -4.70
CA ALA A 114 -25.66 -5.18 -4.29
C ALA A 114 -26.42 -3.86 -4.21
N ALA A 115 -25.74 -2.80 -3.78
CA ALA A 115 -26.28 -1.44 -3.69
C ALA A 115 -25.15 -0.40 -3.67
N GLY A 116 -25.54 0.86 -3.89
CA GLY A 116 -24.66 2.03 -3.86
C GLY A 116 -24.39 2.60 -5.25
N THR A 117 -23.76 3.76 -5.27
CA THR A 117 -23.37 4.47 -6.49
C THR A 117 -21.89 4.85 -6.43
N ILE A 118 -21.27 4.92 -7.61
CA ILE A 118 -19.90 5.37 -7.80
C ILE A 118 -19.96 6.50 -8.82
N THR A 119 -19.31 7.61 -8.53
CA THR A 119 -19.20 8.73 -9.47
C THR A 119 -17.72 9.03 -9.70
N LEU A 120 -17.27 8.98 -10.95
CA LEU A 120 -15.91 9.31 -11.38
C LEU A 120 -15.93 10.62 -12.19
N ASP A 121 -15.18 11.62 -11.74
CA ASP A 121 -15.12 12.96 -12.35
C ASP A 121 -16.52 13.55 -12.62
N GLY A 122 -17.44 13.37 -11.66
CA GLY A 122 -18.82 13.85 -11.75
C GLY A 122 -19.77 13.02 -12.62
N LYS A 123 -19.32 11.86 -13.14
CA LYS A 123 -20.14 10.93 -13.94
C LYS A 123 -20.37 9.63 -13.19
N GLU A 124 -21.63 9.23 -13.06
CA GLU A 124 -22.01 7.94 -12.49
C GLU A 124 -21.75 6.78 -13.46
#